data_AF-A0A1G8I6C5-F1
#
_entry.id   AF-A0A1G8I6C5-F1
#
_cell.length_a   1.000
_cell.length_b   1.000
_cell.length_c   1.000
_cell.angle_alpha   90.00
_cell.angle_beta   90.00
_cell.angle_gamma   90.00
#
_symmetry.space_group_name_H-M   'P 1'
#
loop_
_entity.id
_entity.type
_entity.pdbx_description
1 polymer ?
#
loop_
_entity_poly.entity_id
_entity_poly.type
_entity_poly.pdbx_seq_one_letter_code
_entity_poly.pdbx_strand_id
1 'polypeptide(L)'
;MAEATFHTVSNPCRASMSTGAYPEVHGNVAYVFDPVSGRARGQSRFLAAETIAETLAAEGRTVASVQWYMIQDHGVRYGDPEHLYVQPGGGFGQRVDVAIDILNLRPVDSGGQQVTVPKIPDLLAVYSSDLDGLGHYEGPASPNIAALLAEHDRRLGRLVQATKDLGIHRDTAFLLTGDHGMTAWNRGCLPQVVGAVEALGHTVQVVPGGGSPAAGVEVIIVPDAVRVGDITLRGAAAEPRARARIKAALRRPGSGAGRTAARARCCCPARGSGPASARAGPG
;
A
#
# COMPACT_ATOMS: atom_id res chain seq x y z
N MET A 1 -21.15 8.46 -0.51
CA MET A 1 -19.80 8.94 -0.14
C MET A 1 -19.31 8.05 0.98
N ALA A 2 -18.17 7.40 0.80
CA ALA A 2 -17.63 6.50 1.81
C ALA A 2 -17.06 7.35 2.94
N GLU A 3 -17.81 7.50 4.03
CA GLU A 3 -17.33 8.02 5.31
C GLU A 3 -16.44 6.95 5.96
N ALA A 4 -15.35 6.59 5.28
CA ALA A 4 -14.42 5.56 5.71
C ALA A 4 -13.20 6.23 6.33
N THR A 5 -12.83 5.77 7.53
CA THR A 5 -11.58 6.13 8.19
C THR A 5 -10.40 5.92 7.23
N PHE A 6 -9.47 6.86 7.22
CA PHE A 6 -8.19 6.73 6.50
C PHE A 6 -7.48 5.44 6.96
N HIS A 7 -7.48 4.42 6.10
CA HIS A 7 -6.79 3.16 6.38
C HIS A 7 -5.29 3.37 6.20
N THR A 8 -4.51 3.07 7.24
CA THR A 8 -3.05 3.10 7.21
C THR A 8 -2.50 1.89 6.44
N VAL A 9 -2.80 1.82 5.15
CA VAL A 9 -2.46 0.76 4.21
C VAL A 9 -1.67 1.36 3.06
N SER A 10 -0.69 0.62 2.57
CA SER A 10 0.27 1.08 1.57
C SER A 10 -0.30 1.91 0.41
N ASN A 11 -1.20 1.36 -0.41
CA ASN A 11 -1.65 2.07 -1.62
C ASN A 11 -2.46 3.35 -1.33
N PRO A 12 -3.49 3.35 -0.47
CA PRO A 12 -4.18 4.59 -0.11
C PRO A 12 -3.26 5.65 0.47
N CYS A 13 -2.35 5.28 1.38
CA CYS A 13 -1.40 6.26 1.96
C CYS A 13 -0.44 6.80 0.90
N ARG A 14 0.11 5.93 0.02
CA ARG A 14 0.99 6.36 -1.08
C ARG A 14 0.28 7.26 -2.09
N ALA A 15 -1.00 7.02 -2.35
CA ALA A 15 -1.85 7.88 -3.16
C ALA A 15 -2.02 9.26 -2.54
N SER A 16 -2.28 9.34 -1.23
CA SER A 16 -2.35 10.64 -0.54
C SER A 16 -0.99 11.35 -0.53
N MET A 17 0.11 10.62 -0.38
CA MET A 17 1.46 11.20 -0.45
C MET A 17 1.77 11.76 -1.84
N SER A 18 1.36 11.07 -2.92
CA SER A 18 1.64 11.53 -4.27
C SER A 18 0.72 12.67 -4.72
N THR A 19 -0.50 12.76 -4.21
CA THR A 19 -1.53 13.72 -4.67
C THR A 19 -1.79 14.87 -3.70
N GLY A 20 -1.36 14.77 -2.44
CA GLY A 20 -1.74 15.70 -1.38
C GLY A 20 -3.22 15.65 -0.98
N ALA A 21 -3.99 14.69 -1.51
CA ALA A 21 -5.44 14.62 -1.35
C ALA A 21 -5.87 13.49 -0.42
N TYR A 22 -7.10 13.56 0.10
CA TYR A 22 -7.72 12.47 0.87
C TYR A 22 -8.24 11.35 -0.06
N PRO A 23 -8.47 10.12 0.45
CA PRO A 23 -9.00 9.00 -0.33
C PRO A 23 -10.32 9.26 -1.05
N GLU A 24 -11.16 10.13 -0.52
CA GLU A 24 -12.39 10.58 -1.19
C GLU A 24 -12.14 11.37 -2.49
N VAL A 25 -10.97 12.00 -2.62
CA VAL A 25 -10.58 12.78 -3.79
C VAL A 25 -9.76 11.94 -4.77
N HIS A 26 -8.70 11.27 -4.31
CA HIS A 26 -7.86 10.46 -5.20
C HIS A 26 -8.47 9.11 -5.55
N GLY A 27 -9.54 8.67 -4.87
CA GLY A 27 -10.30 7.46 -5.17
C GLY A 27 -9.60 6.13 -4.86
N ASN A 28 -8.30 6.17 -4.51
CA ASN A 28 -7.55 5.01 -4.04
C ASN A 28 -7.96 4.62 -2.61
N VAL A 29 -8.86 3.65 -2.52
CA VAL A 29 -9.27 3.00 -1.28
C VAL A 29 -8.96 1.51 -1.37
N ALA A 30 -8.62 0.90 -0.25
CA ALA A 30 -8.30 -0.52 -0.17
C ALA A 30 -9.05 -1.20 0.98
N TYR A 31 -9.47 -2.44 0.72
CA TYR A 31 -10.15 -3.32 1.66
C TYR A 31 -11.47 -2.76 2.19
N VAL A 32 -12.27 -2.22 1.28
CA VAL A 32 -13.61 -1.66 1.56
C VAL A 32 -14.64 -2.28 0.62
N PHE A 33 -15.89 -2.39 1.07
CA PHE A 33 -16.99 -2.73 0.18
C PHE A 33 -17.50 -1.49 -0.55
N ASP A 34 -17.61 -1.55 -1.87
CA ASP A 34 -18.22 -0.50 -2.68
C ASP A 34 -19.70 -0.85 -2.96
N PRO A 35 -20.66 -0.14 -2.34
CA PRO A 35 -22.07 -0.43 -2.52
C PRO A 35 -22.60 -0.08 -3.92
N VAL A 36 -21.90 0.79 -4.67
CA VAL A 36 -22.33 1.17 -6.03
C VAL A 36 -22.00 0.06 -7.01
N SER A 37 -20.79 -0.48 -6.97
CA SER A 37 -20.40 -1.60 -7.83
C SER A 37 -20.81 -2.97 -7.28
N GLY A 38 -21.16 -3.06 -5.99
CA GLY A 38 -21.47 -4.32 -5.31
C GLY A 38 -20.24 -5.22 -5.13
N ARG A 39 -19.03 -4.63 -5.08
CA ARG A 39 -17.76 -5.36 -5.05
C ARG A 39 -16.87 -4.91 -3.90
N ALA A 40 -16.13 -5.86 -3.34
CA ALA A 40 -15.02 -5.55 -2.45
C ALA A 40 -13.85 -4.97 -3.25
N ARG A 41 -13.34 -3.81 -2.84
CA ARG A 41 -12.15 -3.18 -3.43
C ARG A 41 -10.90 -3.66 -2.72
N GLY A 42 -9.97 -4.23 -3.47
CA GLY A 42 -8.62 -4.57 -2.99
C GLY A 42 -7.65 -3.39 -3.17
N GLN A 43 -6.35 -3.65 -3.02
CA GLN A 43 -5.34 -2.67 -3.40
C GLN A 43 -5.37 -2.40 -4.91
N SER A 44 -5.23 -1.13 -5.28
CA SER A 44 -5.15 -0.69 -6.67
C SER A 44 -4.09 0.38 -6.84
N ARG A 45 -3.63 0.63 -8.06
CA ARG A 45 -2.81 1.80 -8.39
C ARG A 45 -3.60 2.94 -9.00
N PHE A 46 -4.94 2.85 -8.97
CA PHE A 46 -5.80 3.88 -9.51
C PHE A 46 -5.64 5.19 -8.74
N LEU A 47 -5.53 6.30 -9.48
CA LEU A 47 -5.55 7.66 -8.95
C LEU A 47 -6.46 8.50 -9.84
N ALA A 48 -7.43 9.17 -9.21
CA ALA A 48 -8.27 10.16 -9.88
C ALA A 48 -7.73 11.58 -9.76
N ALA A 49 -6.91 11.84 -8.73
CA ALA A 49 -6.31 13.14 -8.47
C ALA A 49 -4.91 13.21 -9.11
N GLU A 50 -4.55 14.41 -9.57
CA GLU A 50 -3.22 14.71 -10.07
C GLU A 50 -2.15 14.44 -9.01
N THR A 51 -1.05 13.84 -9.43
CA THR A 51 0.13 13.60 -8.62
C THR A 51 1.16 14.72 -8.76
N ILE A 52 2.03 14.87 -7.76
CA ILE A 52 3.18 15.77 -7.83
C ILE A 52 4.07 15.52 -9.05
N ALA A 53 4.16 14.26 -9.51
CA ALA A 53 4.94 13.92 -10.70
C ALA A 53 4.26 14.43 -11.98
N GLU A 54 2.93 14.36 -12.08
CA GLU A 54 2.16 14.92 -13.19
C GLU A 54 2.25 16.45 -13.21
N THR A 55 2.10 17.11 -12.05
CA THR A 55 2.24 18.57 -11.94
C THR A 55 3.63 19.02 -12.40
N LEU A 56 4.70 18.35 -11.93
CA LEU A 56 6.08 18.67 -12.32
C LEU A 56 6.31 18.45 -13.82
N ALA A 57 5.81 17.35 -14.37
CA ALA A 57 5.90 17.07 -15.81
C ALA A 57 5.19 18.16 -16.64
N ALA A 58 4.01 18.60 -16.22
CA ALA A 58 3.26 19.67 -16.88
C ALA A 58 3.98 21.03 -16.84
N GLU A 59 4.81 21.27 -15.82
CA GLU A 59 5.68 22.44 -15.70
C GLU A 59 7.04 22.29 -16.41
N GLY A 60 7.25 21.20 -17.16
CA GLY A 60 8.51 20.94 -17.88
C GLY A 60 9.69 20.56 -16.97
N ARG A 61 9.40 20.04 -15.77
CA ARG A 61 10.41 19.54 -14.82
C ARG A 61 10.65 18.05 -15.04
N THR A 62 11.89 17.60 -14.90
CA THR A 62 12.23 16.18 -15.05
C THR A 62 12.03 15.42 -13.75
N VAL A 63 11.47 14.23 -13.86
CA VAL A 63 11.16 13.37 -12.72
C VAL A 63 11.75 11.99 -12.96
N ALA A 64 12.40 11.41 -11.94
CA ALA A 64 12.79 10.02 -11.94
C ALA A 64 12.24 9.31 -10.70
N SER A 65 11.69 8.11 -10.89
CA SER A 65 11.15 7.27 -9.83
C SER A 65 11.82 5.91 -9.85
N VAL A 66 12.54 5.61 -8.76
CA VAL A 66 13.11 4.30 -8.48
C VAL A 66 12.13 3.52 -7.62
N GLN A 67 11.27 2.77 -8.31
CA GLN A 67 10.31 1.83 -7.76
C GLN A 67 9.28 2.43 -6.79
N TRP A 68 9.10 3.76 -6.75
CA TRP A 68 7.93 4.34 -6.11
C TRP A 68 6.73 4.17 -7.04
N TYR A 69 6.17 2.96 -7.01
CA TYR A 69 5.24 2.46 -8.02
C TYR A 69 3.89 3.18 -8.06
N MET A 70 3.58 4.01 -7.07
CA MET A 70 2.30 4.71 -7.02
C MET A 70 2.18 5.76 -8.11
N ILE A 71 3.30 6.36 -8.50
CA ILE A 71 3.35 7.35 -9.58
C ILE A 71 3.69 6.69 -10.94
N GLN A 72 3.78 5.36 -11.02
CA GLN A 72 3.97 4.69 -12.31
C GLN A 72 2.74 4.94 -13.19
N ASP A 73 2.99 5.47 -14.39
CA ASP A 73 2.00 5.92 -15.37
C ASP A 73 1.14 7.12 -14.90
N HIS A 74 1.59 7.78 -13.82
CA HIS A 74 1.07 9.03 -13.26
C HIS A 74 2.22 10.02 -13.14
N GLY A 75 2.67 10.55 -14.28
CA GLY A 75 3.76 11.52 -14.36
C GLY A 75 5.16 10.92 -14.56
N VAL A 76 5.31 9.60 -14.45
CA VAL A 76 6.52 8.86 -14.90
C VAL A 76 6.14 7.57 -15.59
N ARG A 77 6.96 7.10 -16.55
CA ARG A 77 6.74 5.82 -17.24
C ARG A 77 8.05 5.15 -17.63
N TYR A 78 8.00 3.85 -17.90
CA TYR A 78 9.17 3.15 -18.44
C TYR A 78 9.55 3.74 -19.80
N GLY A 79 10.85 3.93 -20.03
CA GLY A 79 11.42 4.31 -21.31
C GLY A 79 11.47 5.82 -21.57
N ASP A 80 10.81 6.63 -20.73
CA ASP A 80 10.84 8.10 -20.85
C ASP A 80 12.07 8.67 -20.13
N PRO A 81 13.04 9.30 -20.83
CA PRO A 81 14.22 9.87 -20.20
C PRO A 81 13.95 11.13 -19.36
N GLU A 82 12.88 11.89 -19.64
CA GLU A 82 12.51 13.10 -18.88
C GLU A 82 11.62 12.77 -17.67
N HIS A 83 10.82 11.69 -17.78
CA HIS A 83 9.83 11.26 -16.79
C HIS A 83 10.00 9.77 -16.47
N LEU A 84 11.17 9.43 -15.96
CA LEU A 84 11.66 8.06 -15.90
C LEU A 84 11.05 7.27 -14.74
N TYR A 85 10.47 6.11 -15.03
CA TYR A 85 10.17 5.08 -14.03
C TYR A 85 11.09 3.86 -14.21
N VAL A 86 11.70 3.39 -13.13
CA VAL A 86 12.50 2.15 -13.09
C VAL A 86 12.08 1.24 -11.94
N GLN A 87 12.23 -0.07 -12.12
CA GLN A 87 11.86 -1.06 -11.10
C GLN A 87 12.92 -2.17 -11.03
N PRO A 88 14.08 -1.90 -10.41
CA PRO A 88 15.18 -2.87 -10.33
C PRO A 88 14.86 -4.10 -9.45
N GLY A 89 13.78 -4.04 -8.66
CA GLY A 89 13.47 -5.08 -7.68
C GLY A 89 14.41 -5.01 -6.47
N GLY A 90 14.61 -6.16 -5.84
CA GLY A 90 15.53 -6.31 -4.70
C GLY A 90 15.23 -5.39 -3.51
N GLY A 91 16.24 -5.25 -2.65
CA GLY A 91 16.18 -4.40 -1.45
C GLY A 91 16.61 -2.97 -1.70
N PHE A 92 16.53 -2.14 -0.66
CA PHE A 92 16.81 -0.71 -0.71
C PHE A 92 18.21 -0.38 -1.25
N GLY A 93 19.22 -1.21 -0.94
CA GLY A 93 20.58 -1.00 -1.43
C GLY A 93 20.67 -0.95 -2.96
N GLN A 94 20.01 -1.88 -3.66
CA GLN A 94 19.99 -1.92 -5.12
C GLN A 94 19.26 -0.71 -5.71
N ARG A 95 18.19 -0.26 -5.05
CA ARG A 95 17.43 0.93 -5.47
C ARG A 95 18.25 2.21 -5.26
N VAL A 96 19.04 2.28 -4.19
CA VAL A 96 20.02 3.35 -3.98
C VAL A 96 21.10 3.34 -5.05
N ASP A 97 21.61 2.16 -5.44
CA ASP A 97 22.61 2.06 -6.50
C ASP A 97 22.07 2.63 -7.83
N VAL A 98 20.85 2.27 -8.22
CA VAL A 98 20.17 2.81 -9.41
C VAL A 98 19.91 4.32 -9.28
N ALA A 99 19.53 4.80 -8.09
CA ALA A 99 19.37 6.23 -7.85
C ALA A 99 20.69 7.01 -8.03
N ILE A 100 21.81 6.45 -7.56
CA ILE A 100 23.14 7.03 -7.77
C ILE A 100 23.53 7.00 -9.25
N ASP A 101 23.19 5.94 -9.98
CA ASP A 101 23.41 5.88 -11.44
C ASP A 101 22.65 6.98 -12.17
N ILE A 102 21.38 7.20 -11.83
CA ILE A 102 20.55 8.29 -12.38
C ILE A 102 21.19 9.66 -12.09
N LEU A 103 21.62 9.92 -10.84
CA LEU A 103 22.27 11.17 -10.47
C LEU A 103 23.58 11.42 -11.24
N ASN A 104 24.30 10.36 -11.60
CA ASN A 104 25.53 10.42 -12.40
C ASN A 104 25.28 10.37 -13.91
N LEU A 105 24.03 10.46 -14.37
CA LEU A 105 23.64 10.38 -15.78
C LEU A 105 24.12 9.08 -16.44
N ARG A 106 24.22 7.99 -15.67
CA ARG A 106 24.55 6.67 -16.19
C ARG A 106 23.28 5.98 -16.70
N PRO A 107 23.37 5.16 -17.77
CA PRO A 107 22.22 4.40 -18.25
C PRO A 107 21.70 3.43 -17.20
N VAL A 108 20.38 3.36 -17.01
CA VAL A 108 19.70 2.42 -16.11
C VAL A 108 18.64 1.61 -16.84
N ASP A 109 18.38 0.38 -16.37
CA ASP A 109 17.33 -0.48 -16.94
C ASP A 109 15.94 0.03 -16.56
N SER A 110 15.16 0.31 -17.59
CA SER A 110 13.79 0.80 -17.52
C SER A 110 12.88 -0.15 -18.29
N GLY A 111 12.60 -1.31 -17.70
CA GLY A 111 11.69 -2.29 -18.30
C GLY A 111 12.29 -3.03 -19.49
N GLY A 112 13.60 -3.29 -19.48
CA GLY A 112 14.35 -3.92 -20.56
C GLY A 112 15.03 -2.93 -21.52
N GLN A 113 14.81 -1.62 -21.32
CA GLN A 113 15.44 -0.56 -22.11
C GLN A 113 16.45 0.21 -21.25
N GLN A 114 17.68 0.36 -21.74
CA GLN A 114 18.67 1.24 -21.12
C GLN A 114 18.31 2.70 -21.42
N VAL A 115 18.08 3.48 -20.36
CA VAL A 115 17.70 4.89 -20.46
C VAL A 115 18.67 5.75 -19.65
N THR A 116 19.09 6.86 -20.23
CA THR A 116 19.84 7.91 -19.54
C THR A 116 18.95 9.14 -19.45
N VAL A 117 18.78 9.68 -18.24
CA VAL A 117 18.09 10.97 -18.04
C VAL A 117 18.91 12.11 -18.66
N PRO A 118 18.29 13.16 -19.22
CA PRO A 118 19.01 14.22 -19.94
C PRO A 118 19.77 15.17 -19.01
N LYS A 119 19.38 15.20 -17.73
CA LYS A 119 19.97 16.01 -16.66
C LYS A 119 19.66 15.36 -15.32
N ILE A 120 20.29 15.85 -14.24
CA ILE A 120 19.93 15.47 -12.88
C ILE A 120 18.43 15.80 -12.68
N PRO A 121 17.58 14.83 -12.28
CA PRO A 121 16.14 15.05 -12.15
C PRO A 121 15.80 16.17 -11.16
N ASP A 122 14.80 16.99 -11.49
CA ASP A 122 14.25 18.00 -10.58
C ASP A 122 13.56 17.33 -9.37
N LEU A 123 12.99 16.12 -9.57
CA LEU A 123 12.53 15.22 -8.51
C LEU A 123 13.08 13.81 -8.71
N LEU A 124 13.69 13.26 -7.66
CA LEU A 124 14.09 11.85 -7.58
C LEU A 124 13.37 11.15 -6.42
N ALA A 125 12.46 10.24 -6.75
CA ALA A 125 11.78 9.40 -5.77
C ALA A 125 12.45 8.03 -5.64
N VAL A 126 12.73 7.57 -4.41
CA VAL A 126 13.34 6.26 -4.15
C VAL A 126 12.54 5.54 -3.07
N TYR A 127 12.03 4.35 -3.39
CA TYR A 127 11.16 3.58 -2.49
C TYR A 127 11.88 2.39 -1.85
N SER A 128 11.60 2.09 -0.57
CA SER A 128 12.00 0.86 0.11
C SER A 128 10.77 0.08 0.61
N SER A 129 10.78 -1.25 0.44
CA SER A 129 9.77 -2.17 0.97
C SER A 129 10.29 -3.00 2.15
N ASP A 130 11.55 -2.86 2.52
CA ASP A 130 12.28 -3.89 3.27
C ASP A 130 11.82 -3.95 4.73
N LEU A 131 11.67 -2.78 5.38
CA LEU A 131 11.23 -2.68 6.77
C LEU A 131 9.79 -3.17 6.96
N ASP A 132 8.91 -2.85 6.01
CA ASP A 132 7.53 -3.34 6.02
C ASP A 132 7.50 -4.86 5.87
N GLY A 133 8.23 -5.39 4.88
CA GLY A 133 8.35 -6.83 4.66
C GLY A 133 8.90 -7.58 5.88
N LEU A 134 9.95 -7.06 6.51
CA LEU A 134 10.53 -7.64 7.72
C LEU A 134 9.55 -7.56 8.90
N GLY A 135 8.88 -6.43 9.08
CA GLY A 135 7.88 -6.24 10.14
C GLY A 135 6.66 -7.16 9.97
N HIS A 136 6.26 -7.46 8.74
CA HIS A 136 5.24 -8.46 8.45
C HIS A 136 5.71 -9.89 8.76
N TYR A 137 6.97 -10.21 8.50
CA TYR A 137 7.52 -11.55 8.71
C TYR A 137 7.84 -11.86 10.17
N GLU A 138 8.48 -10.93 10.88
CA GLU A 138 9.01 -11.15 12.24
C GLU A 138 8.26 -10.37 13.33
N GLY A 139 7.46 -9.38 12.95
CA GLY A 139 6.78 -8.47 13.87
C GLY A 139 7.60 -7.21 14.21
N PRO A 140 6.95 -6.16 14.72
CA PRO A 140 7.58 -4.85 14.96
C PRO A 140 8.65 -4.85 16.06
N ALA A 141 8.66 -5.85 16.94
CA ALA A 141 9.62 -5.96 18.05
C ALA A 141 10.85 -6.81 17.70
N SER A 142 11.01 -7.21 16.43
CA SER A 142 12.16 -8.01 16.02
C SER A 142 13.47 -7.23 16.20
N PRO A 143 14.53 -7.85 16.78
CA PRO A 143 15.85 -7.23 16.84
C PRO A 143 16.46 -6.98 15.46
N ASN A 144 16.02 -7.69 14.42
CA ASN A 144 16.49 -7.51 13.05
C ASN A 144 16.01 -6.19 12.43
N ILE A 145 14.94 -5.58 12.95
CA ILE A 145 14.46 -4.27 12.51
C ILE A 145 15.54 -3.20 12.74
N ALA A 146 16.20 -3.22 13.91
CA ALA A 146 17.27 -2.28 14.21
C ALA A 146 18.49 -2.47 13.30
N ALA A 147 18.86 -3.72 13.01
CA ALA A 147 19.95 -4.03 12.10
C ALA A 147 19.66 -3.57 10.66
N LEU A 148 18.42 -3.79 10.18
CA LEU A 148 17.99 -3.35 8.86
C LEU A 148 17.88 -1.82 8.76
N LEU A 149 17.41 -1.15 9.81
CA LEU A 149 17.41 0.32 9.90
C LEU A 149 18.82 0.89 9.80
N ALA A 150 19.79 0.33 10.53
CA ALA A 150 21.18 0.76 10.44
C ALA A 150 21.78 0.52 9.04
N GLU A 151 21.34 -0.54 8.35
CA GLU A 151 21.70 -0.75 6.95
C GLU A 151 21.05 0.30 6.03
N HIS A 152 19.78 0.61 6.21
CA HIS A 152 19.11 1.67 5.45
C HIS A 152 19.77 3.03 5.64
N ASP A 153 20.17 3.38 6.87
CA ASP A 153 20.92 4.59 7.18
C ASP A 153 22.24 4.65 6.38
N ARG A 154 23.02 3.57 6.35
CA ARG A 154 24.24 3.49 5.52
C ARG A 154 23.95 3.66 4.03
N ARG A 155 22.88 3.05 3.52
CA ARG A 155 22.50 3.18 2.10
C ARG A 155 22.05 4.60 1.77
N LEU A 156 21.24 5.22 2.63
CA LEU A 156 20.86 6.63 2.50
C LEU A 156 22.09 7.54 2.53
N GLY A 157 23.05 7.26 3.41
CA GLY A 157 24.34 7.97 3.47
C GLY A 157 25.10 7.95 2.14
N ARG A 158 25.08 6.84 1.39
CA ARG A 158 25.67 6.75 0.05
C ARG A 158 24.95 7.65 -0.97
N LEU A 159 23.61 7.68 -0.93
CA LEU A 159 22.84 8.56 -1.80
C LEU A 159 23.12 10.04 -1.50
N VAL A 160 23.13 10.41 -0.22
CA VAL A 160 23.49 11.77 0.22
C VAL A 160 24.93 12.11 -0.18
N GLN A 161 25.87 11.17 -0.06
CA GLN A 161 27.25 11.40 -0.49
C GLN A 161 27.34 11.66 -2.00
N ALA A 162 26.60 10.92 -2.82
CA ALA A 162 26.56 11.18 -4.27
C ALA A 162 26.13 12.62 -4.61
N THR A 163 25.18 13.19 -3.86
CA THR A 163 24.80 14.61 -4.04
C THR A 163 25.92 15.59 -3.68
N LYS A 164 26.79 15.24 -2.71
CA LYS A 164 27.96 16.06 -2.35
C LYS A 164 29.03 15.98 -3.43
N ASP A 165 29.28 14.77 -3.93
CA ASP A 165 30.28 14.52 -4.96
C ASP A 165 29.92 15.25 -6.27
N LEU A 166 28.62 15.36 -6.56
CA LEU A 166 28.08 16.12 -7.71
C LEU A 166 27.95 17.63 -7.44
N GLY A 167 28.25 18.10 -6.23
CA GLY A 167 28.18 19.52 -5.87
C GLY A 167 26.76 20.07 -5.65
N ILE A 168 25.71 19.24 -5.72
CA ILE A 168 24.30 19.66 -5.61
C ILE A 168 23.72 19.59 -4.20
N HIS A 169 24.46 19.03 -3.23
CA HIS A 169 23.94 18.78 -1.88
C HIS A 169 23.34 20.02 -1.20
N ARG A 170 23.92 21.21 -1.39
CA ARG A 170 23.40 22.45 -0.78
C ARG A 170 22.09 22.93 -1.40
N ASP A 171 21.84 22.53 -2.64
CA ASP A 171 20.65 22.89 -3.41
C ASP A 171 19.62 21.75 -3.44
N THR A 172 19.87 20.67 -2.68
CA THR A 172 19.01 19.49 -2.61
C THR A 172 18.20 19.48 -1.31
N ALA A 173 16.87 19.38 -1.44
CA ALA A 173 16.00 19.08 -0.31
C ALA A 173 15.77 17.57 -0.19
N PHE A 174 15.94 17.02 1.02
CA PHE A 174 15.69 15.61 1.30
C PHE A 174 14.40 15.44 2.11
N LEU A 175 13.44 14.70 1.56
CA LEU A 175 12.23 14.28 2.28
C LEU A 175 12.29 12.78 2.55
N LEU A 176 12.41 12.40 3.82
CA LEU A 176 12.35 11.01 4.27
C LEU A 176 11.04 10.79 5.02
N THR A 177 10.21 9.88 4.53
CA THR A 177 8.90 9.59 5.11
C THR A 177 8.54 8.10 4.99
N GLY A 178 7.49 7.69 5.70
CA GLY A 178 6.85 6.39 5.60
C GLY A 178 5.36 6.55 5.36
N ASP A 179 4.76 5.59 4.66
CA ASP A 179 3.33 5.57 4.36
C ASP A 179 2.48 5.13 5.56
N HIS A 180 3.00 4.23 6.39
CA HIS A 180 2.36 3.82 7.65
C HIS A 180 3.34 3.25 8.67
N GLY A 181 2.86 3.07 9.90
CA GLY A 181 3.57 2.35 10.95
C GLY A 181 3.37 0.83 10.91
N MET A 182 3.92 0.15 11.91
CA MET A 182 3.79 -1.29 12.12
C MET A 182 3.39 -1.55 13.57
N THR A 183 2.44 -2.47 13.78
CA THR A 183 2.02 -2.88 15.13
C THR A 183 1.79 -4.39 15.20
N ALA A 184 1.91 -4.95 16.41
CA ALA A 184 1.87 -6.37 16.64
C ALA A 184 0.42 -6.85 16.82
N TRP A 185 -0.03 -7.72 15.92
CA TRP A 185 -1.28 -8.46 16.06
C TRP A 185 -0.98 -9.95 15.91
N ASN A 186 -1.26 -10.73 16.95
CA ASN A 186 -0.94 -12.16 17.00
C ASN A 186 -2.19 -13.06 17.04
N ARG A 187 -3.39 -12.46 17.00
CA ARG A 187 -4.67 -13.16 17.04
C ARG A 187 -5.68 -12.45 16.15
N GLY A 188 -6.20 -13.15 15.16
CA GLY A 188 -7.40 -12.72 14.43
C GLY A 188 -8.66 -12.93 15.26
N CYS A 189 -9.69 -12.13 15.01
CA CYS A 189 -11.01 -12.26 15.62
C CYS A 189 -12.11 -12.60 14.60
N LEU A 190 -11.75 -12.91 13.35
CA LEU A 190 -12.71 -13.07 12.26
C LEU A 190 -13.78 -14.15 12.53
N PRO A 191 -13.44 -15.36 13.02
CA PRO A 191 -14.46 -16.35 13.40
C PRO A 191 -15.41 -15.86 14.50
N GLN A 192 -14.88 -15.13 15.49
CA GLN A 192 -15.67 -14.58 16.60
C GLN A 192 -16.59 -13.44 16.12
N VAL A 193 -16.13 -12.63 15.17
CA VAL A 193 -16.92 -11.57 14.51
C VAL A 193 -18.05 -12.19 13.71
N VAL A 194 -17.76 -13.19 12.87
CA VAL A 194 -18.77 -13.92 12.08
C VAL A 194 -19.82 -14.55 13.00
N GLY A 195 -19.40 -15.33 13.99
CA GLY A 195 -20.33 -16.00 14.91
C GLY A 195 -21.17 -15.02 15.74
N ALA A 196 -20.62 -13.86 16.13
CA ALA A 196 -21.38 -12.82 16.84
C ALA A 196 -22.50 -12.21 15.98
N VAL A 197 -22.27 -12.08 14.66
CA VAL A 197 -23.28 -11.58 13.72
C VAL A 197 -24.36 -12.64 13.47
N GLU A 198 -23.97 -13.91 13.26
CA GLU A 198 -24.89 -15.03 13.06
C GLU A 198 -25.79 -15.25 14.29
N ALA A 199 -25.23 -15.13 15.51
CA ALA A 199 -25.99 -15.24 16.76
C ALA A 199 -27.05 -14.14 16.94
N LEU A 200 -26.93 -13.02 16.21
CA LEU A 200 -27.95 -11.96 16.17
C LEU A 200 -29.02 -12.21 15.09
N GLY A 201 -28.91 -13.29 14.32
CA GLY A 201 -29.86 -13.67 13.28
C GLY A 201 -29.58 -13.06 11.90
N HIS A 202 -28.39 -12.50 11.69
CA HIS A 202 -28.02 -11.86 10.42
C HIS A 202 -27.15 -12.78 9.56
N THR A 203 -27.37 -12.75 8.25
CA THR A 203 -26.50 -13.43 7.29
C THR A 203 -25.21 -12.62 7.09
N VAL A 204 -24.07 -13.31 7.08
CA VAL A 204 -22.74 -12.68 7.00
C VAL A 204 -21.87 -13.38 5.97
N GLN A 205 -21.05 -12.61 5.25
CA GLN A 205 -20.05 -13.17 4.34
C GLN A 205 -18.76 -12.37 4.37
N VAL A 206 -17.64 -13.10 4.39
CA VAL A 206 -16.30 -12.56 4.19
C VAL A 206 -16.02 -12.49 2.68
N VAL A 207 -15.74 -11.31 2.16
CA VAL A 207 -15.56 -11.06 0.72
C VAL A 207 -14.14 -10.54 0.47
N PRO A 208 -13.27 -11.30 -0.20
CA PRO A 208 -11.92 -10.83 -0.54
C PRO A 208 -11.98 -9.74 -1.62
N GLY A 209 -10.90 -8.96 -1.73
CA GLY A 209 -10.77 -7.95 -2.77
C GLY A 209 -11.03 -8.51 -4.19
N GLY A 210 -11.89 -7.82 -4.95
CA GLY A 210 -12.35 -8.23 -6.27
C GLY A 210 -13.64 -9.06 -6.28
N GLY A 211 -14.03 -9.63 -5.13
CA GLY A 211 -15.23 -10.46 -4.98
C GLY A 211 -16.52 -9.67 -4.76
N SER A 212 -17.65 -10.39 -4.81
CA SER A 212 -18.98 -9.89 -4.47
C SER A 212 -19.67 -10.82 -3.48
N PRO A 213 -20.47 -10.29 -2.54
CA PRO A 213 -21.29 -11.12 -1.66
C PRO A 213 -22.44 -11.78 -2.43
N ALA A 214 -22.91 -12.90 -1.92
CA ALA A 214 -24.14 -13.54 -2.40
C ALA A 214 -25.36 -12.60 -2.19
N ALA A 215 -26.41 -12.85 -2.98
CA ALA A 215 -27.69 -12.18 -2.80
C ALA A 215 -28.25 -12.46 -1.39
N GLY A 216 -28.82 -11.45 -0.74
CA GLY A 216 -29.44 -11.60 0.59
C GLY A 216 -28.49 -11.61 1.79
N VAL A 217 -27.16 -11.61 1.61
CA VAL A 217 -26.20 -11.41 2.72
C VAL A 217 -26.42 -10.04 3.34
N GLU A 218 -26.60 -9.89 4.65
CA GLU A 218 -26.87 -8.59 5.28
C GLU A 218 -25.61 -7.90 5.80
N VAL A 219 -24.61 -8.68 6.20
CA VAL A 219 -23.34 -8.19 6.73
C VAL A 219 -22.18 -8.64 5.86
N ILE A 220 -21.46 -7.68 5.31
CA ILE A 220 -20.34 -7.92 4.40
C ILE A 220 -19.06 -7.54 5.14
N ILE A 221 -18.12 -8.46 5.22
CA ILE A 221 -16.81 -8.23 5.83
C ILE A 221 -15.77 -8.26 4.73
N VAL A 222 -15.09 -7.14 4.48
CA VAL A 222 -13.93 -7.08 3.58
C VAL A 222 -12.68 -7.04 4.45
N PRO A 223 -11.99 -8.18 4.65
CA PRO A 223 -10.78 -8.20 5.46
C PRO A 223 -9.66 -7.51 4.68
N ASP A 224 -8.92 -6.64 5.36
CA ASP A 224 -7.54 -6.37 5.01
C ASP A 224 -6.75 -7.66 5.19
N ALA A 225 -5.76 -7.89 4.33
CA ALA A 225 -4.99 -9.12 4.24
C ALA A 225 -4.33 -9.55 5.56
N VAL A 226 -4.34 -8.71 6.60
CA VAL A 226 -3.64 -9.02 7.86
C VAL A 226 -4.34 -8.53 9.15
N ARG A 227 -5.00 -7.36 9.21
CA ARG A 227 -5.14 -6.66 10.52
C ARG A 227 -6.44 -5.88 10.80
N VAL A 228 -7.16 -5.41 9.79
CA VAL A 228 -8.41 -4.65 9.93
C VAL A 228 -9.45 -5.25 8.96
N GLY A 229 -10.74 -4.97 9.14
CA GLY A 229 -11.75 -5.34 8.16
C GLY A 229 -12.84 -4.30 8.09
N ASP A 230 -13.22 -3.92 6.87
CA ASP A 230 -14.42 -3.13 6.64
C ASP A 230 -15.66 -4.00 6.88
N ILE A 231 -16.65 -3.45 7.57
CA ILE A 231 -17.92 -4.12 7.85
C ILE A 231 -19.04 -3.25 7.31
N THR A 232 -19.62 -3.69 6.21
CA THR A 232 -20.77 -3.02 5.59
C THR A 232 -22.06 -3.75 5.97
N LEU A 233 -23.04 -2.98 6.47
CA LEU A 233 -24.37 -3.45 6.84
C LEU A 233 -25.38 -3.01 5.77
N ARG A 234 -26.23 -3.94 5.31
CA ARG A 234 -27.37 -3.69 4.41
C ARG A 234 -28.62 -4.42 4.88
N GLY A 235 -29.78 -4.12 4.29
CA GLY A 235 -31.04 -4.76 4.67
C GLY A 235 -31.40 -4.51 6.13
N ALA A 236 -31.90 -5.53 6.82
CA ALA A 236 -32.33 -5.41 8.21
C ALA A 236 -31.14 -5.13 9.15
N ALA A 237 -29.94 -5.62 8.82
CA ALA A 237 -28.72 -5.33 9.59
C ALA A 237 -28.35 -3.82 9.59
N ALA A 238 -28.78 -3.06 8.57
CA ALA A 238 -28.51 -1.62 8.49
C ALA A 238 -29.45 -0.77 9.36
N GLU A 239 -30.58 -1.33 9.83
CA GLU A 239 -31.53 -0.61 10.67
C GLU A 239 -30.88 -0.11 11.97
N PRO A 240 -31.24 1.07 12.50
CA PRO A 240 -30.55 1.66 13.64
C PRO A 240 -30.43 0.75 14.87
N ARG A 241 -31.49 -0.01 15.18
CA ARG A 241 -31.50 -0.97 16.30
C ARG A 241 -30.57 -2.17 16.05
N ALA A 242 -30.62 -2.76 14.85
CA ALA A 242 -29.77 -3.87 14.47
C ALA A 242 -28.29 -3.45 14.44
N ARG A 243 -27.98 -2.33 13.78
CA ARG A 243 -26.65 -1.72 13.74
C ARG A 243 -26.08 -1.50 15.15
N ALA A 244 -26.88 -0.97 16.08
CA ALA A 244 -26.45 -0.76 17.46
C ALA A 244 -26.12 -2.08 18.17
N ARG A 245 -26.95 -3.12 17.99
CA ARG A 245 -26.72 -4.46 18.55
C ARG A 245 -25.48 -5.13 17.96
N ILE A 246 -25.30 -5.08 16.65
CA ILE A 246 -24.11 -5.61 15.96
C ILE A 246 -22.87 -4.89 16.49
N LYS A 247 -22.85 -3.55 16.49
CA LYS A 247 -21.72 -2.76 17.01
C LYS A 247 -21.40 -3.10 18.47
N ALA A 248 -22.42 -3.34 19.30
CA ALA A 248 -22.21 -3.77 20.68
C ALA A 248 -21.59 -5.17 20.78
N ALA A 249 -22.05 -6.14 19.98
CA ALA A 249 -21.50 -7.49 19.95
C ALA A 249 -20.04 -7.52 19.47
N LEU A 250 -19.68 -6.67 18.50
CA LEU A 250 -18.32 -6.58 17.96
C LEU A 250 -17.31 -5.89 18.88
N ARG A 251 -17.76 -5.15 19.91
CA ARG A 251 -16.85 -4.54 20.91
C ARG A 251 -16.19 -5.57 21.84
N ARG A 252 -16.80 -6.74 22.02
CA ARG A 252 -16.26 -7.85 22.84
C ARG A 252 -16.60 -9.20 22.21
N PRO A 253 -15.99 -9.55 21.06
CA PRO A 253 -16.22 -10.83 20.42
C PRO A 253 -15.79 -11.96 21.37
N GLY A 254 -16.73 -12.77 21.88
CA GLY A 254 -16.45 -13.90 22.77
C GLY A 254 -16.70 -13.73 24.28
N SER A 255 -17.50 -12.72 24.70
CA SER A 255 -17.98 -12.65 26.11
C SER A 255 -19.21 -13.52 26.41
N GLY A 256 -19.81 -14.14 25.39
CA GLY A 256 -20.88 -15.14 25.52
C GLY A 256 -20.36 -16.54 25.16
N ALA A 257 -20.46 -17.46 26.13
CA ALA A 257 -20.38 -18.92 26.03
C ALA A 257 -19.45 -19.55 24.96
N GLY A 258 -18.32 -20.11 25.42
CA GLY A 258 -17.54 -21.09 24.64
C GLY A 258 -16.06 -20.74 24.53
N ARG A 259 -15.28 -20.97 25.60
CA ARG A 259 -13.82 -21.06 25.48
C ARG A 259 -13.46 -22.37 24.81
N THR A 260 -13.40 -22.41 23.49
CA THR A 260 -12.63 -23.44 22.78
C THR A 260 -11.27 -22.84 22.43
N ALA A 261 -10.26 -23.30 23.16
CA ALA A 261 -8.87 -23.02 22.89
C ALA A 261 -8.45 -23.69 21.57
N ALA A 262 -8.68 -23.02 20.44
CA ALA A 262 -8.04 -23.38 19.19
C ALA A 262 -6.75 -22.55 19.06
N ARG A 263 -5.62 -23.14 19.45
CA ARG A 263 -4.29 -22.68 19.02
C ARG A 263 -4.18 -22.89 17.50
N ALA A 264 -4.77 -22.00 16.71
CA ALA A 264 -4.51 -21.94 15.28
C ALA A 264 -3.33 -20.99 15.07
N ARG A 265 -2.15 -21.56 14.80
CA ARG A 265 -1.07 -20.82 14.14
C ARG A 265 -1.58 -20.47 12.74
N CYS A 266 -2.23 -19.32 12.59
CA CYS A 266 -2.53 -18.78 11.28
C CYS A 266 -1.34 -17.93 10.84
N CYS A 267 -0.22 -18.60 10.55
CA CYS A 267 0.71 -18.08 9.55
C CYS A 267 -0.01 -18.29 8.22
N CYS A 268 -0.78 -17.30 7.77
CA CYS A 268 -1.11 -17.24 6.35
C CYS A 268 0.22 -16.91 5.65
N PRO A 269 0.79 -17.80 4.81
CA PRO A 269 1.94 -17.41 4.02
C PRO A 269 1.44 -16.29 3.10
N ALA A 270 2.07 -15.11 3.20
CA ALA A 270 1.99 -14.11 2.16
C ALA A 270 2.49 -14.77 0.87
N ARG A 271 1.57 -15.30 0.06
CA ARG A 271 1.90 -15.64 -1.33
C ARG A 271 2.25 -14.30 -1.96
N GLY A 272 3.52 -14.14 -2.28
CA GLY A 272 4.05 -12.93 -2.89
C GLY A 272 3.17 -12.51 -4.06
N SER A 273 2.66 -11.30 -4.01
CA SER A 273 2.26 -10.57 -5.20
C SER A 273 3.53 -10.28 -5.99
N GLY A 274 3.96 -11.28 -6.77
CA GLY A 274 4.90 -11.04 -7.87
C GLY A 274 4.28 -10.04 -8.85
N PRO A 275 5.12 -9.27 -9.57
CA PRO A 275 4.61 -8.27 -10.51
C PRO A 275 3.76 -8.98 -11.56
N ALA A 276 2.54 -8.47 -11.78
CA ALA A 276 1.76 -8.83 -12.94
C ALA A 276 2.60 -8.52 -14.18
N SER A 277 3.10 -9.55 -14.85
CA SER A 277 3.74 -9.42 -16.15
C SER A 277 2.66 -9.03 -17.15
N ALA A 278 2.63 -7.75 -17.51
CA ALA A 278 1.93 -7.31 -18.71
C ALA A 278 2.73 -7.83 -19.91
N ARG A 279 2.43 -9.06 -20.35
CA ARG A 279 2.76 -9.48 -21.72
C ARG A 279 1.77 -8.78 -22.65
N ALA A 280 2.18 -7.67 -23.24
CA ALA A 280 1.62 -7.21 -24.50
C ALA A 280 1.98 -8.25 -25.57
N GLY A 281 0.98 -8.90 -26.16
CA GLY A 281 1.17 -9.65 -27.40
C GLY A 281 1.34 -8.68 -28.57
N PRO A 282 2.14 -9.01 -29.59
CA PRO A 282 2.11 -8.28 -30.85
C PRO A 282 0.78 -8.61 -31.58
N GLY A 283 0.40 -7.74 -32.51
CA GLY A 283 -0.87 -7.78 -33.25
C GLY A 283 -1.16 -9.07 -34.02
#